data_AF-A0A6I1JBT3-F1
#
_entry.id   AF-A0A6I1JBT3-F1
#
_cell.length_a   1.000
_cell.length_b   1.000
_cell.length_c   1.000
_cell.angle_alpha   90.00
_cell.angle_beta   90.00
_cell.angle_gamma   90.00
#
_symmetry.space_group_name_H-M   'P 1'
#
loop_
_entity.id
_entity.type
_entity.pdbx_description
1 polymer ?
#
loop_
_entity_poly.entity_id
_entity_poly.type
_entity_poly.pdbx_seq_one_letter_code
_entity_poly.pdbx_strand_id
1 'polypeptide(L)'
;MIPWIETKQFTVDLFPNWTKTEGDKEWSLGAVTVDVPEITSRLDQLIASLNEDQWEIKMVVPLDKSLTYHEHQKVVRQGNRREAEAVLGAFGLGWAAGTTASLLVVCQRTEYIEASVYRARIDARNARLADSQRERDRAVALEHNNAINAKITAAQKLLEDLRTNGVKVKKSGLFRGEKFVVDTAEFANRTEAESALRARIGELEADLAALPRQLRSMP
;
A
#
# COMPACT_ATOMS: atom_id res chain seq x y z
N MET A 1 29.82 -12.80 16.39
CA MET A 1 29.86 -12.26 15.02
C MET A 1 30.24 -13.42 14.11
N ILE A 2 29.35 -13.85 13.20
CA ILE A 2 29.66 -14.93 12.26
C ILE A 2 30.42 -14.29 11.09
N PRO A 3 31.65 -14.69 10.78
CA PRO A 3 32.39 -14.12 9.66
C PRO A 3 31.71 -14.53 8.34
N TRP A 4 31.51 -13.56 7.44
CA TRP A 4 31.05 -13.85 6.08
C TRP A 4 32.15 -14.60 5.32
N ILE A 5 31.74 -15.59 4.53
CA ILE A 5 32.66 -16.44 3.76
C ILE A 5 32.86 -15.83 2.37
N GLU A 6 31.82 -15.20 1.81
CA GLU A 6 31.90 -14.57 0.50
C GLU A 6 30.96 -13.37 0.37
N THR A 7 31.34 -12.38 -0.44
CA THR A 7 30.52 -11.22 -0.81
C THR A 7 30.47 -11.11 -2.32
N LYS A 8 29.28 -10.85 -2.86
CA LYS A 8 29.04 -10.65 -4.29
C LYS A 8 28.31 -9.32 -4.48
N GLN A 9 28.76 -8.54 -5.46
CA GLN A 9 28.07 -7.32 -5.88
C GLN A 9 27.79 -7.41 -7.38
N PHE A 10 26.60 -6.98 -7.80
CA PHE A 10 26.24 -6.90 -9.19
C PHE A 10 25.19 -5.81 -9.41
N THR A 11 25.13 -5.32 -10.64
CA THR A 11 24.17 -4.30 -11.06
C THR A 11 23.06 -4.96 -11.85
N VAL A 12 21.81 -4.61 -11.55
CA VAL A 12 20.61 -5.06 -12.27
C VAL A 12 20.08 -3.88 -13.05
N ASP A 13 20.13 -3.94 -14.38
CA ASP A 13 19.54 -2.93 -15.23
C ASP A 13 18.02 -3.11 -15.30
N LEU A 14 17.29 -2.05 -14.93
CA LEU A 14 15.83 -2.06 -14.94
C LEU A 14 15.28 -1.71 -16.34
N PHE A 15 16.12 -1.17 -17.24
CA PHE A 15 15.74 -0.71 -18.59
C PHE A 15 16.75 -1.16 -19.66
N PRO A 16 16.77 -2.46 -20.02
CA PRO A 16 17.72 -3.03 -20.97
C PRO A 16 17.47 -2.59 -22.42
N ASN A 17 16.22 -2.35 -22.79
CA ASN A 17 15.81 -2.02 -24.15
C ASN A 17 15.58 -0.52 -24.34
N TRP A 18 16.59 0.30 -24.02
CA TRP A 18 16.68 1.62 -24.62
C TRP A 18 17.16 1.44 -26.06
N THR A 19 16.26 1.08 -26.97
CA THR A 19 16.52 1.25 -28.40
C THR A 19 15.73 2.46 -28.86
N LYS A 20 16.47 3.49 -29.26
CA LYS A 20 15.91 4.65 -29.95
C LYS A 20 15.29 4.10 -31.24
N THR A 21 13.98 3.92 -31.29
CA THR A 21 13.31 3.51 -32.53
C THR A 21 13.51 4.60 -33.56
N GLU A 22 13.99 4.23 -34.76
CA GLU A 22 14.13 5.15 -35.90
C GLU A 22 12.78 5.82 -36.19
N GLY A 23 12.61 7.04 -35.68
CA GLY A 23 11.34 7.76 -35.69
C GLY A 23 11.22 8.80 -34.58
N ASP A 24 11.91 8.60 -33.45
CA ASP A 24 11.94 9.57 -32.36
C ASP A 24 12.84 10.76 -32.71
N LYS A 25 12.23 11.95 -32.76
CA LYS A 25 12.91 13.22 -33.01
C LYS A 25 14.01 13.44 -31.97
N GLU A 26 15.10 14.11 -32.35
CA GLU A 26 16.30 14.32 -31.50
C GLU A 26 16.04 14.91 -30.11
N TRP A 27 14.88 15.52 -29.88
CA TRP A 27 14.46 16.14 -28.62
C TRP A 27 13.31 15.42 -27.89
N SER A 28 12.69 14.40 -28.49
CA SER A 28 11.75 13.54 -27.75
C SER A 28 12.55 12.54 -26.94
N LEU A 29 12.71 12.83 -25.66
CA LEU A 29 12.94 11.79 -24.65
C LEU A 29 11.76 10.82 -24.76
N GLY A 30 11.91 9.78 -25.58
CA GLY A 30 10.92 8.72 -25.74
C GLY A 30 10.47 8.29 -24.35
N ALA A 31 9.16 8.33 -24.11
CA ALA A 31 8.61 7.90 -22.85
C ALA A 31 9.02 6.44 -22.64
N VAL A 32 9.93 6.20 -21.69
CA VAL A 32 10.32 4.85 -21.29
C VAL A 32 9.05 4.23 -20.71
N THR A 33 8.37 3.43 -21.51
CA THR A 33 7.25 2.62 -21.03
C THR A 33 7.87 1.48 -20.24
N VAL A 34 7.71 1.56 -18.92
CA VAL A 34 8.19 0.54 -18.00
C VAL A 34 7.31 -0.69 -18.19
N ASP A 35 7.86 -1.77 -18.75
CA ASP A 35 7.21 -3.08 -18.72
C ASP A 35 7.38 -3.66 -17.31
N VAL A 36 6.45 -3.30 -16.42
CA VAL A 36 6.45 -3.77 -15.02
C VAL A 36 6.44 -5.30 -14.95
N PRO A 37 5.60 -6.03 -15.71
CA PRO A 37 5.67 -7.50 -15.77
C PRO A 37 7.06 -8.05 -16.15
N GLU A 38 7.72 -7.49 -17.17
CA GLU A 38 9.06 -7.95 -17.57
C GLU A 38 10.09 -7.73 -16.46
N ILE A 39 10.08 -6.55 -15.83
CA ILE A 39 10.99 -6.23 -14.72
C ILE A 39 10.73 -7.17 -13.53
N THR A 40 9.47 -7.40 -13.16
CA THR A 40 9.10 -8.33 -12.11
C THR A 40 9.63 -9.73 -12.41
N SER A 41 9.43 -10.24 -13.63
CA SER A 41 9.93 -11.56 -14.02
C SER A 41 11.46 -11.67 -13.92
N ARG A 42 12.20 -10.62 -14.28
CA ARG A 42 13.68 -10.61 -14.19
C ARG A 42 14.15 -10.57 -12.74
N LEU A 43 13.49 -9.78 -11.89
CA LEU A 43 13.78 -9.74 -10.45
C LEU A 43 13.46 -11.09 -9.79
N ASP A 44 12.37 -11.75 -10.17
CA ASP A 44 12.02 -13.08 -9.66
C ASP A 44 13.06 -14.14 -10.04
N GLN A 45 13.54 -14.12 -11.29
CA GLN A 45 14.63 -15.00 -11.74
C GLN A 45 15.93 -14.73 -10.96
N LEU A 46 16.26 -13.46 -10.72
CA LEU A 46 17.41 -13.10 -9.92
C LEU A 46 17.28 -13.63 -8.49
N ILE A 47 16.15 -13.38 -7.83
CA ILE A 47 15.89 -13.86 -6.47
C ILE A 47 15.98 -15.39 -6.41
N ALA A 48 15.43 -16.10 -7.40
CA ALA A 48 15.55 -17.55 -7.49
C ALA A 48 17.01 -18.01 -7.56
N SER A 49 17.83 -17.38 -8.42
CA SER A 49 19.27 -17.70 -8.53
C SER A 49 20.05 -17.43 -7.24
N LEU A 50 19.74 -16.32 -6.55
CA LEU A 50 20.38 -15.99 -5.28
C LEU A 50 19.99 -16.98 -4.20
N ASN A 51 18.74 -17.43 -4.17
CA ASN A 51 18.27 -18.42 -3.21
C ASN A 51 18.87 -19.82 -3.47
N GLU A 52 19.03 -20.22 -4.74
CA GLU A 52 19.68 -21.49 -5.11
C GLU A 52 21.12 -21.55 -4.58
N ASP A 53 21.86 -20.48 -4.78
CA ASP A 53 23.25 -20.35 -4.34
C ASP A 53 23.39 -19.90 -2.86
N GLN A 54 22.28 -19.75 -2.15
CA GLN A 54 22.20 -19.38 -0.73
C GLN A 54 22.79 -18.00 -0.40
N TRP A 55 22.67 -17.05 -1.34
CA TRP A 55 23.04 -15.66 -1.15
C TRP A 55 21.97 -14.89 -0.37
N GLU A 56 22.38 -14.18 0.67
CA GLU A 56 21.53 -13.26 1.40
C GLU A 56 21.74 -11.83 0.89
N ILE A 57 20.68 -11.19 0.40
CA ILE A 57 20.73 -9.77 0.02
C ILE A 57 20.86 -8.93 1.29
N LYS A 58 21.91 -8.12 1.37
CA LYS A 58 22.15 -7.22 2.50
C LYS A 58 21.81 -5.78 2.20
N MET A 59 22.00 -5.36 0.95
CA MET A 59 21.78 -3.98 0.55
C MET A 59 21.36 -3.93 -0.91
N VAL A 60 20.40 -3.06 -1.20
CA VAL A 60 19.99 -2.68 -2.55
C VAL A 60 20.08 -1.17 -2.64
N VAL A 61 20.91 -0.67 -3.55
CA VAL A 61 21.10 0.76 -3.78
C VAL A 61 20.51 1.12 -5.13
N PRO A 62 19.49 2.00 -5.20
CA PRO A 62 19.02 2.53 -6.46
C PRO A 62 20.11 3.39 -7.10
N LEU A 63 20.43 3.09 -8.35
CA LEU A 63 21.38 3.86 -9.14
C LEU A 63 20.63 4.73 -10.15
N ASP A 64 20.92 6.02 -10.10
CA ASP A 64 20.52 6.95 -11.14
C ASP A 64 21.34 6.71 -12.41
N LYS A 65 20.75 7.08 -13.55
CA LYS A 65 21.32 6.88 -14.89
C LYS A 65 22.74 7.41 -15.06
N SER A 66 23.16 8.43 -14.29
CA SER A 66 24.52 8.98 -14.33
C SER A 66 25.56 8.05 -13.70
N LEU A 67 25.17 7.19 -12.75
CA LEU A 67 26.07 6.28 -12.04
C LEU A 67 26.17 4.90 -12.70
N THR A 68 25.14 4.50 -13.47
CA THR A 68 25.10 3.20 -14.16
C THR A 68 26.16 3.06 -15.25
N TYR A 69 26.54 4.16 -15.91
CA TYR A 69 27.33 4.15 -17.15
C TYR A 69 28.80 4.57 -16.99
N HIS A 70 29.40 4.44 -15.81
CA HIS A 70 30.81 4.82 -15.61
C HIS A 70 31.82 3.98 -16.42
N GLU A 71 31.48 2.77 -16.88
CA GLU A 71 32.38 1.98 -17.76
C GLU A 71 32.21 2.25 -19.26
N HIS A 72 31.02 2.66 -19.73
CA HIS A 72 30.72 2.82 -21.16
C HIS A 72 30.82 4.27 -21.68
N GLN A 73 30.92 5.28 -20.80
CA GLN A 73 31.09 6.69 -21.20
C GLN A 73 32.55 7.13 -21.42
N LYS A 74 33.47 6.21 -21.75
CA LYS A 74 34.73 6.62 -22.39
C LYS A 74 34.44 6.93 -23.87
N VAL A 75 33.79 8.06 -24.14
CA VAL A 75 33.78 8.62 -25.50
C VAL A 75 35.21 9.04 -25.81
N VAL A 76 35.93 8.19 -26.53
CA VAL A 76 37.27 8.49 -27.02
C VAL A 76 37.13 9.48 -28.17
N ARG A 77 37.25 10.78 -27.89
CA ARG A 77 37.58 11.75 -28.95
C ARG A 77 39.04 11.60 -29.31
N GLN A 78 39.35 11.59 -30.61
CA GLN A 78 40.73 11.71 -31.09
C GLN A 78 41.28 13.08 -30.64
N GLY A 79 42.25 13.06 -29.73
CA GLY A 79 42.94 14.27 -29.25
C GLY A 79 43.07 14.31 -27.72
N ASN A 80 44.25 13.93 -27.24
CA ASN A 80 44.79 14.01 -25.88
C ASN A 80 44.09 14.96 -24.88
N ARG A 81 43.07 14.46 -24.18
CA ARG A 81 42.83 14.71 -22.74
C ARG A 81 41.78 13.72 -22.23
N ARG A 82 42.18 12.86 -21.28
CA ARG A 82 41.24 12.04 -20.50
C ARG A 82 40.80 12.85 -19.30
N GLU A 83 39.79 13.69 -19.48
CA GLU A 83 39.09 14.30 -18.35
C GLU A 83 37.73 13.62 -18.23
N ALA A 84 37.34 13.27 -17.01
CA ALA A 84 35.99 12.81 -16.74
C ALA A 84 35.07 14.01 -16.97
N GLU A 85 34.35 14.02 -18.08
CA GLU A 85 33.25 14.95 -18.25
C GLU A 85 32.21 14.54 -17.20
N ALA A 86 32.16 15.30 -16.10
CA ALA A 86 30.98 15.31 -15.26
C ALA A 86 29.83 15.67 -16.20
N VAL A 87 28.95 14.71 -16.48
CA VAL A 87 27.64 14.99 -17.06
C VAL A 87 26.97 15.89 -16.03
N LEU A 88 27.16 17.20 -16.22
CA LEU A 88 26.49 18.24 -15.48
C LEU A 88 25.01 17.91 -15.59
N GLY A 89 24.43 17.66 -14.42
CA GLY A 89 23.03 17.28 -14.27
C GLY A 89 22.15 18.14 -15.16
N ALA A 90 21.18 17.49 -15.79
CA ALA A 90 20.17 18.06 -16.67
C ALA A 90 19.80 19.51 -16.31
N PHE A 91 20.48 20.49 -16.93
CA PHE A 91 20.04 21.87 -16.91
C PHE A 91 18.94 22.00 -17.97
N GLY A 92 17.69 21.78 -17.55
CA GLY A 92 16.54 21.98 -18.43
C GLY A 92 15.23 21.35 -17.98
N LEU A 93 15.22 20.47 -16.98
CA LEU A 93 13.98 19.90 -16.45
C LEU A 93 13.99 20.05 -14.93
N GLY A 94 13.27 21.05 -14.44
CA GLY A 94 12.99 21.17 -13.01
C GLY A 94 12.36 19.88 -12.48
N TRP A 95 12.88 19.39 -11.36
CA TRP A 95 12.15 18.50 -10.44
C TRP A 95 11.66 17.14 -10.99
N ALA A 96 12.20 16.65 -12.10
CA ALA A 96 12.03 15.25 -12.47
C ALA A 96 13.01 14.43 -11.64
N ALA A 97 12.50 13.72 -10.63
CA ALA A 97 13.24 12.73 -9.85
C ALA A 97 14.12 11.89 -10.77
N GLY A 98 15.39 11.70 -10.39
CA GLY A 98 16.28 10.77 -11.09
C GLY A 98 15.55 9.45 -11.29
N THR A 99 15.27 9.09 -12.54
CA THR A 99 14.66 7.80 -12.83
C THR A 99 15.72 6.77 -12.51
N THR A 100 15.53 6.03 -11.41
CA THR A 100 16.38 4.90 -11.03
C THR A 100 16.50 3.96 -12.23
N ALA A 101 17.68 3.93 -12.85
CA ALA A 101 17.91 3.19 -14.08
C ALA A 101 18.32 1.74 -13.80
N SER A 102 18.98 1.52 -12.66
CA SER A 102 19.51 0.22 -12.25
C SER A 102 19.56 0.09 -10.73
N LEU A 103 19.79 -1.13 -10.24
CA LEU A 103 19.98 -1.43 -8.82
C LEU A 103 21.36 -2.05 -8.60
N LEU A 104 22.15 -1.51 -7.67
CA LEU A 104 23.32 -2.22 -7.13
C LEU A 104 22.85 -3.13 -6.00
N VAL A 105 23.06 -4.43 -6.15
CA VAL A 105 22.70 -5.43 -5.15
C VAL A 105 23.98 -5.97 -4.52
N VAL A 106 24.08 -5.87 -3.19
CA VAL A 106 25.16 -6.47 -2.41
C VAL A 106 24.61 -7.68 -1.65
N CYS A 107 25.20 -8.83 -1.94
CA CYS A 107 24.87 -10.10 -1.35
C CYS A 107 26.03 -10.61 -0.51
N GLN A 108 25.70 -11.30 0.58
CA GLN A 108 26.66 -11.97 1.43
C GLN A 108 26.23 -13.42 1.64
N ARG A 109 27.22 -14.31 1.76
CA ARG A 109 27.00 -15.68 2.20
C ARG A 109 27.75 -15.92 3.50
N THR A 110 27.00 -16.34 4.51
CA THR A 110 27.49 -16.50 5.89
C THR A 110 27.91 -17.93 6.21
N GLU A 111 27.37 -18.92 5.49
CA GLU A 111 27.68 -20.33 5.68
C GLU A 111 27.38 -21.14 4.40
N TYR A 112 28.03 -22.29 4.26
CA TYR A 112 27.61 -23.33 3.32
C TYR A 112 26.76 -24.34 4.09
N ILE A 113 25.48 -24.41 3.78
CA ILE A 113 24.58 -25.41 4.36
C ILE A 113 24.03 -26.33 3.27
N GLU A 114 23.67 -27.54 3.66
CA GLU A 114 22.99 -28.46 2.74
C GLU A 114 21.63 -27.87 2.31
N ALA A 115 21.24 -28.14 1.06
CA ALA A 115 19.99 -27.63 0.50
C ALA A 115 18.75 -28.03 1.32
N SER A 116 18.77 -29.21 1.96
CA SER A 116 17.73 -29.70 2.88
C SER A 116 17.56 -28.78 4.10
N VAL A 117 18.68 -28.37 4.71
CA VAL A 117 18.72 -27.49 5.88
C VAL A 117 18.30 -26.07 5.50
N TYR A 118 18.74 -25.58 4.34
CA TYR A 118 18.34 -24.26 3.84
C TYR A 118 16.81 -24.18 3.62
N ARG A 119 16.23 -25.15 2.91
CA ARG A 119 14.78 -25.23 2.68
C ARG A 119 13.99 -25.26 3.99
N ALA A 120 14.39 -26.11 4.93
CA ALA A 120 13.73 -26.20 6.24
C ALA A 120 13.72 -24.86 7.00
N ARG A 121 14.79 -24.06 6.90
CA ARG A 121 14.84 -22.72 7.52
C ARG A 121 13.93 -21.72 6.83
N ILE A 122 13.89 -21.73 5.49
CA ILE A 122 12.99 -20.86 4.72
C ILE A 122 11.54 -21.20 5.03
N ASP A 123 11.18 -22.49 5.06
CA ASP A 123 9.84 -22.95 5.39
C ASP A 123 9.45 -22.55 6.82
N ALA A 124 10.35 -22.73 7.79
CA ALA A 124 10.12 -22.31 9.17
C ALA A 124 9.93 -20.78 9.29
N ARG A 125 10.69 -19.98 8.52
CA ARG A 125 10.51 -18.53 8.46
C ARG A 125 9.16 -18.15 7.85
N ASN A 126 8.81 -18.78 6.72
CA ASN A 126 7.55 -18.52 6.03
C ASN A 126 6.34 -18.91 6.89
N ALA A 127 6.42 -20.02 7.61
CA ALA A 127 5.39 -20.43 8.57
C ALA A 127 5.19 -19.38 9.67
N ARG A 128 6.28 -18.88 10.27
CA ARG A 128 6.21 -17.79 11.28
C ARG A 128 5.61 -16.50 10.72
N LEU A 129 5.96 -16.14 9.49
CA LEU A 129 5.38 -14.96 8.82
C LEU A 129 3.89 -15.16 8.55
N ALA A 130 3.48 -16.34 8.10
CA ALA A 130 2.09 -16.68 7.89
C ALA A 130 1.27 -16.68 9.20
N ASP A 131 1.85 -17.15 10.31
CA ASP A 131 1.23 -17.08 11.64
C ASP A 131 1.04 -15.63 12.08
N SER A 132 2.09 -14.80 11.96
CA SER A 132 2.01 -13.38 12.30
C SER A 132 0.98 -12.63 11.43
N GLN A 133 0.87 -12.97 10.16
CA GLN A 133 -0.15 -12.40 9.28
C GLN A 133 -1.55 -12.81 9.71
N ARG A 134 -1.78 -14.09 10.04
CA ARG A 134 -3.06 -14.57 10.57
C ARG A 134 -3.46 -13.86 11.86
N GLU A 135 -2.52 -13.61 12.77
CA GLU A 135 -2.78 -12.84 13.99
C GLU A 135 -3.20 -11.39 13.70
N ARG A 136 -2.55 -10.73 12.74
CA ARG A 136 -2.91 -9.38 12.30
C ARG A 136 -4.29 -9.35 11.65
N ASP A 137 -4.57 -10.27 10.73
CA ASP A 137 -5.85 -10.36 10.05
C ASP A 137 -6.98 -10.62 11.05
N ARG A 138 -6.74 -11.48 12.05
CA ARG A 138 -7.64 -11.71 13.16
C ARG A 138 -7.88 -10.46 14.00
N ALA A 139 -6.83 -9.70 14.33
CA ALA A 139 -6.95 -8.46 15.09
C ALA A 139 -7.79 -7.42 14.33
N VAL A 140 -7.56 -7.25 13.03
CA VAL A 140 -8.34 -6.35 12.16
C VAL A 140 -9.80 -6.79 12.07
N ALA A 141 -10.06 -8.10 11.93
CA ALA A 141 -11.42 -8.63 11.91
C ALA A 141 -12.14 -8.38 13.25
N LEU A 142 -11.46 -8.56 14.39
CA LEU A 142 -12.02 -8.29 15.72
C LEU A 142 -12.34 -6.80 15.90
N GLU A 143 -11.43 -5.91 15.52
CA GLU A 143 -11.65 -4.46 15.62
C GLU A 143 -12.86 -4.02 14.77
N HIS A 144 -12.94 -4.49 13.52
CA HIS A 144 -14.08 -4.22 12.64
C HIS A 144 -15.38 -4.76 13.22
N ASN A 145 -15.39 -6.02 13.69
CA ASN A 145 -16.58 -6.63 14.28
C ASN A 145 -17.03 -5.91 15.55
N ASN A 146 -16.10 -5.47 16.39
CA ASN A 146 -16.41 -4.67 17.58
C ASN A 146 -17.03 -3.32 17.21
N ALA A 147 -16.52 -2.64 16.17
CA ALA A 147 -17.09 -1.40 15.68
C ALA A 147 -18.52 -1.58 15.12
N ILE A 148 -18.78 -2.66 14.38
CA ILE A 148 -20.12 -2.99 13.88
C ILE A 148 -21.06 -3.32 15.04
N ASN A 149 -20.62 -4.13 16.01
CA ASN A 149 -21.42 -4.45 17.19
C ASN A 149 -21.75 -3.21 18.03
N ALA A 150 -20.81 -2.26 18.16
CA ALA A 150 -21.09 -0.98 18.82
C ALA A 150 -22.18 -0.17 18.09
N LYS A 151 -22.15 -0.15 16.74
CA LYS A 151 -23.21 0.47 15.93
C LYS A 151 -24.56 -0.22 16.10
N ILE A 152 -24.59 -1.55 16.11
CA ILE A 152 -25.81 -2.34 16.36
C ILE A 152 -26.39 -1.99 17.73
N THR A 153 -25.58 -2.02 18.78
CA THR A 153 -26.02 -1.68 20.15
C THR A 153 -26.55 -0.25 20.24
N ALA A 154 -25.87 0.71 19.62
CA ALA A 154 -26.32 2.11 19.60
C ALA A 154 -27.65 2.28 18.85
N ALA A 155 -27.80 1.64 17.68
CA ALA A 155 -29.02 1.68 16.89
C ALA A 155 -30.20 0.98 17.59
N GLN A 156 -29.96 -0.16 18.26
CA GLN A 156 -30.96 -0.83 19.09
C GLN A 156 -31.46 0.06 20.23
N LYS A 157 -30.54 0.71 20.95
CA LYS A 157 -30.89 1.64 22.03
C LYS A 157 -31.69 2.84 21.53
N LEU A 158 -31.32 3.38 20.36
CA LEU A 158 -32.04 4.50 19.75
C LEU A 158 -33.45 4.08 19.31
N LEU A 159 -33.60 2.90 18.71
CA LEU A 159 -34.89 2.34 18.33
C LEU A 159 -35.79 2.11 19.54
N GLU A 160 -35.25 1.59 20.64
CA GLU A 160 -35.98 1.41 21.89
C GLU A 160 -36.42 2.75 22.50
N ASP A 161 -35.56 3.77 22.50
CA ASP A 161 -35.91 5.14 22.95
C ASP A 161 -37.04 5.73 22.10
N LEU A 162 -36.97 5.60 20.77
CA LEU A 162 -37.99 6.10 19.86
C LEU A 162 -39.32 5.35 19.97
N ARG A 163 -39.30 4.04 20.20
CA ARG A 163 -40.53 3.25 20.43
C ARG A 163 -41.17 3.56 21.78
N THR A 164 -40.37 3.81 22.81
CA THR A 164 -40.86 4.05 24.18
C THR A 164 -41.32 5.48 24.38
N ASN A 165 -40.52 6.45 23.94
CA ASN A 165 -40.77 7.86 24.18
C ASN A 165 -41.44 8.59 23.01
N GLY A 166 -41.39 8.03 21.80
CA GLY A 166 -42.08 8.57 20.63
C GLY A 166 -41.76 10.04 20.36
N VAL A 167 -42.81 10.82 20.13
CA VAL A 167 -42.70 12.28 19.91
C VAL A 167 -42.70 13.00 21.26
N LYS A 168 -41.59 13.67 21.59
CA LYS A 168 -41.46 14.47 22.82
C LYS A 168 -41.97 15.89 22.57
N VAL A 169 -42.84 16.42 23.43
CA VAL A 169 -43.31 17.81 23.34
C VAL A 169 -42.37 18.73 24.12
N LYS A 170 -41.82 19.73 23.44
CA LYS A 170 -40.97 20.77 24.03
C LYS A 170 -41.70 22.10 23.93
N LYS A 171 -42.00 22.72 25.09
CA LYS A 171 -42.54 24.08 25.10
C LYS A 171 -41.45 25.06 24.64
N SER A 172 -41.67 25.71 23.50
CA SER A 172 -40.85 26.86 23.12
C SER A 172 -41.28 28.05 23.99
N GLY A 173 -40.36 28.99 24.28
CA GLY A 173 -40.57 30.06 25.28
C GLY A 173 -41.83 30.91 25.02
N LEU A 174 -42.20 31.75 26.01
CA LEU A 174 -43.49 32.45 26.24
C LEU A 174 -44.33 32.97 25.04
N PHE A 175 -43.80 33.03 23.82
CA PHE A 175 -44.48 33.48 22.60
C PHE A 175 -44.29 32.59 21.35
N ARG A 176 -43.64 31.41 21.48
CA ARG A 176 -43.44 30.44 20.40
C ARG A 176 -44.14 29.15 20.85
N GLY A 177 -45.07 28.62 20.05
CA GLY A 177 -45.92 27.48 20.43
C GLY A 177 -45.19 26.18 20.81
N GLU A 178 -45.96 25.10 20.97
CA GLU A 178 -45.41 23.77 21.24
C GLU A 178 -44.59 23.26 20.04
N LYS A 179 -43.43 22.68 20.31
CA LYS A 179 -42.60 22.00 19.32
C LYS A 179 -42.57 20.51 19.61
N PHE A 180 -42.58 19.71 18.55
CA PHE A 180 -42.54 18.25 18.63
C PHE A 180 -41.13 17.78 18.27
N VAL A 181 -40.49 16.96 19.10
CA VAL A 181 -39.09 16.55 18.93
C VAL A 181 -39.00 15.04 18.72
N VAL A 182 -38.25 14.64 17.68
CA VAL A 182 -37.94 13.24 17.33
C VAL A 182 -36.47 13.14 16.99
N ASP A 183 -35.71 12.26 17.66
CA ASP A 183 -34.27 12.01 17.38
C ASP A 183 -33.46 13.29 17.12
N THR A 184 -33.65 14.32 17.96
CA THR A 184 -33.08 15.69 17.88
C THR A 184 -33.69 16.69 16.88
N ALA A 185 -34.50 16.24 15.91
CA ALA A 185 -35.21 17.12 14.99
C ALA A 185 -36.45 17.76 15.64
N GLU A 186 -36.64 19.06 15.45
CA GLU A 186 -37.81 19.81 15.95
C GLU A 186 -38.81 20.07 14.81
N PHE A 187 -40.07 19.75 15.04
CA PHE A 187 -41.19 19.93 14.10
C PHE A 187 -42.23 20.90 14.66
N ALA A 188 -42.87 21.65 13.76
CA ALA A 188 -43.92 22.60 14.11
C ALA A 188 -45.29 21.91 14.28
N ASN A 189 -45.50 20.76 13.64
CA ASN A 189 -46.76 20.01 13.69
C ASN A 189 -46.54 18.58 14.20
N ARG A 190 -47.50 18.09 14.98
CA ARG A 190 -47.53 16.73 15.52
C ARG A 190 -47.60 15.67 14.41
N THR A 191 -48.41 15.90 13.38
CA THR A 191 -48.57 14.94 12.28
C THR A 191 -47.26 14.76 11.50
N GLU A 192 -46.52 15.84 11.29
CA GLU A 192 -45.19 15.80 10.67
C GLU A 192 -44.20 15.04 11.56
N ALA A 193 -44.19 15.33 12.87
CA ALA A 193 -43.34 14.62 13.83
C ALA A 193 -43.65 13.11 13.90
N GLU A 194 -44.93 12.72 13.88
CA GLU A 194 -45.34 11.31 13.88
C GLU A 194 -44.97 10.61 12.57
N SER A 195 -45.05 11.31 11.43
CA SER A 195 -44.58 10.78 10.14
C SER A 195 -43.06 10.59 10.11
N ALA A 196 -42.31 11.56 10.64
CA ALA A 196 -40.86 11.50 10.77
C ALA A 196 -40.42 10.40 11.74
N LEU A 197 -41.14 10.21 12.84
CA LEU A 197 -40.90 9.10 13.77
C LEU A 197 -41.05 7.74 13.08
N ARG A 198 -42.12 7.53 12.31
CA ARG A 198 -42.33 6.27 11.58
C ARG A 198 -41.25 6.05 10.53
N ALA A 199 -40.89 7.08 9.76
CA ALA A 199 -39.80 7.02 8.79
C ALA A 199 -38.48 6.66 9.47
N ARG A 200 -38.17 7.31 10.59
CA ARG A 200 -36.93 7.10 11.34
C ARG A 200 -36.82 5.70 11.95
N ILE A 201 -37.93 5.17 12.47
CA ILE A 201 -38.00 3.79 12.94
C ILE A 201 -37.76 2.81 11.78
N GLY A 202 -38.41 3.04 10.63
CA GLY A 202 -38.22 2.21 9.43
C GLY A 202 -36.77 2.21 8.92
N GLU A 203 -36.12 3.37 8.89
CA GLU A 203 -34.69 3.49 8.57
C GLU A 203 -33.81 2.69 9.54
N LEU A 204 -34.04 2.83 10.85
CA LEU A 204 -33.26 2.12 11.87
C LEU A 204 -33.47 0.61 11.83
N GLU A 205 -34.67 0.14 11.53
CA GLU A 205 -34.95 -1.29 11.34
C GLU A 205 -34.25 -1.85 10.10
N ALA A 206 -34.23 -1.08 9.01
CA ALA A 206 -33.50 -1.47 7.80
C ALA A 206 -31.98 -1.51 8.04
N ASP A 207 -31.43 -0.51 8.74
CA ASP A 207 -30.02 -0.45 9.12
C ASP A 207 -29.63 -1.62 10.04
N LEU A 208 -30.47 -1.92 11.05
CA LEU A 208 -30.25 -3.06 11.95
C LEU A 208 -30.32 -4.41 11.23
N ALA A 209 -31.12 -4.55 10.18
CA ALA A 209 -31.14 -5.75 9.35
C ALA A 209 -29.89 -5.89 8.46
N ALA A 210 -29.26 -4.77 8.09
CA ALA A 210 -28.10 -4.74 7.20
C ALA A 210 -26.75 -4.89 7.95
N LEU A 211 -26.60 -4.26 9.12
CA LEU A 211 -25.34 -4.21 9.87
C LEU A 211 -24.73 -5.59 10.21
N PRO A 212 -25.50 -6.62 10.62
CA PRO A 212 -24.95 -7.95 10.90
C PRO A 212 -24.28 -8.61 9.69
N ARG A 213 -24.72 -8.29 8.47
CA ARG A 213 -24.13 -8.82 7.22
C ARG A 213 -22.75 -8.24 6.93
N GLN A 214 -22.36 -7.17 7.62
CA GLN A 214 -21.05 -6.53 7.48
C GLN A 214 -20.00 -7.13 8.42
N LEU A 215 -20.38 -8.07 9.30
CA LEU A 215 -19.44 -8.78 10.16
C LEU A 215 -18.51 -9.65 9.32
N ARG A 216 -17.21 -9.58 9.64
CA ARG A 216 -16.19 -10.39 8.98
C ARG A 216 -16.09 -11.75 9.67
N SER A 217 -15.94 -12.81 8.87
CA SER A 217 -15.60 -14.14 9.39
C SER A 217 -14.21 -14.13 10.01
N MET A 218 -14.05 -14.86 11.11
CA MET A 218 -12.74 -15.03 11.73
C MET A 218 -11.92 -16.03 10.89
N PRO A 219 -10.65 -15.71 10.56
CA PRO A 219 -9.72 -16.64 9.91
C PRO A 219 -9.24 -17.74 10.86
#